data_AF-A0A235IY58-F1
#
_entry.id   AF-A0A235IY58-F1
#
_cell.length_a   1.000
_cell.length_b   1.000
_cell.length_c   1.000
_cell.angle_alpha   90.00
_cell.angle_beta   90.00
_cell.angle_gamma   90.00
#
_symmetry.space_group_name_H-M   'P 1'
#
loop_
_entity.id
_entity.type
_entity.pdbx_description
1 polymer ?
#
loop_
_entity_poly.entity_id
_entity_poly.type
_entity_poly.pdbx_seq_one_letter_code
_entity_poly.pdbx_strand_id
1 'polypeptide(L)'
;MADRWVKTNCLLASATAFWLTALSPVPAIAKGVSYSLALVASVQLVQESRRLIVQDARRAALAAMNQELEQTEFALHTQQQEQALYEVYGDAPTYPPEVDRELKTSLEHLYKEPSADRSGETSTSTSQEKAFYLAIKSLLEVKGKTHVIEEIFKMGGRQWNEAERLLQQILEEGQRNGW
;
A
#
# COMPACT_ATOMS: atom_id res chain seq x y z
N MET A 1 9.57 -12.39 31.28
CA MET A 1 8.15 -12.84 31.19
C MET A 1 7.98 -14.28 31.65
N ALA A 2 8.88 -15.21 31.26
CA ALA A 2 8.85 -16.62 31.68
C ALA A 2 8.72 -16.83 33.20
N ASP A 3 9.51 -16.11 34.00
CA ASP A 3 9.55 -16.26 35.46
C ASP A 3 8.20 -15.97 36.15
N ARG A 4 7.41 -15.04 35.58
CA ARG A 4 6.10 -14.66 36.12
C ARG A 4 5.00 -15.66 35.75
N TRP A 5 5.09 -16.25 34.55
CA TRP A 5 4.22 -17.34 34.09
C TRP A 5 4.46 -18.62 34.89
N VAL A 6 5.72 -18.92 35.20
CA VAL A 6 6.10 -20.04 36.07
C VAL A 6 5.52 -19.83 37.47
N LYS A 7 5.59 -18.60 38.01
CA LYS A 7 5.02 -18.27 39.32
C LYS A 7 3.49 -18.43 39.37
N THR A 8 2.76 -17.93 38.38
CA THR A 8 1.29 -18.09 38.32
C THR A 8 0.87 -19.55 38.16
N ASN A 9 1.59 -20.32 37.33
CA ASN A 9 1.33 -21.75 37.16
C ASN A 9 1.69 -22.56 38.41
N CYS A 10 2.75 -22.19 39.13
CA CYS A 10 3.13 -22.81 40.40
C CYS A 10 2.10 -22.53 41.50
N LEU A 11 1.61 -21.29 41.59
CA LEU A 11 0.53 -20.93 42.51
C LEU A 11 -0.76 -21.70 42.19
N LEU A 12 -1.12 -21.81 40.91
CA LEU A 12 -2.30 -22.56 40.46
C LEU A 12 -2.16 -24.06 40.75
N ALA A 13 -0.99 -24.66 40.48
CA ALA A 13 -0.68 -26.04 40.80
C ALA A 13 -0.67 -26.31 42.31
N SER A 14 -0.17 -25.37 43.12
CA SER A 14 -0.20 -25.50 44.58
C SER A 14 -1.63 -25.42 45.12
N ALA A 15 -2.45 -24.52 44.58
CA ALA A 15 -3.84 -24.37 44.99
C ALA A 15 -4.67 -25.62 44.63
N THR A 16 -4.47 -26.20 43.45
CA THR A 16 -5.14 -27.45 43.04
C THR A 16 -4.62 -28.66 43.81
N ALA A 17 -3.32 -28.73 44.10
CA ALA A 17 -2.73 -29.79 44.93
C ALA A 17 -3.28 -29.72 46.36
N PHE A 18 -3.37 -28.54 46.97
CA PHE A 18 -3.93 -28.38 48.31
C PHE A 18 -5.43 -28.70 48.36
N TRP A 19 -6.19 -28.33 47.32
CA TRP A 19 -7.59 -28.73 47.17
C TRP A 19 -7.76 -30.25 47.04
N LEU A 20 -6.92 -30.92 46.25
CA LEU A 20 -6.96 -32.38 46.08
C LEU A 20 -6.53 -33.12 47.35
N THR A 21 -5.54 -32.60 48.10
CA THR A 21 -5.16 -33.17 49.40
C THR A 21 -6.27 -33.05 50.43
N ALA A 22 -7.10 -32.01 50.37
CA ALA A 22 -8.26 -31.85 51.25
C ALA A 22 -9.35 -32.91 51.01
N LEU A 23 -9.48 -33.43 49.78
CA LEU A 23 -10.39 -34.53 49.43
C LEU A 23 -9.85 -35.92 49.81
N SER A 24 -8.55 -36.06 50.06
CA SER A 24 -7.93 -37.34 50.43
C SER A 24 -8.20 -37.72 51.91
N PRO A 25 -8.12 -39.01 52.30
CA PRO A 25 -8.46 -39.47 53.64
C PRO A 25 -7.33 -39.14 54.63
N VAL A 26 -7.26 -37.87 55.05
CA VAL A 26 -6.26 -37.31 55.96
C VAL A 26 -6.95 -36.83 57.24
N PRO A 27 -6.30 -36.85 58.43
CA PRO A 27 -6.85 -36.32 59.68
C PRO A 27 -7.45 -34.92 59.57
N ALA A 28 -8.53 -34.66 60.33
CA ALA A 28 -9.33 -33.43 60.24
C ALA A 28 -8.54 -32.12 60.42
N ILE A 29 -7.49 -32.15 61.23
CA ILE A 29 -6.60 -30.99 61.47
C ILE A 29 -5.83 -30.63 60.19
N ALA A 30 -5.33 -31.63 59.47
CA ALA A 30 -4.61 -31.42 58.22
C ALA A 30 -5.53 -30.89 57.11
N LYS A 31 -6.79 -31.33 57.08
CA LYS A 31 -7.80 -30.79 56.15
C LYS A 31 -8.05 -29.29 56.38
N GLY A 32 -8.13 -28.85 57.63
CA GLY A 32 -8.29 -27.44 57.98
C GLY A 32 -7.11 -26.59 57.50
N VAL A 33 -5.88 -27.08 57.70
CA VAL A 33 -4.65 -26.39 57.24
C VAL A 33 -4.54 -26.37 55.71
N SER A 34 -4.94 -27.45 55.02
CA SER A 34 -4.92 -27.45 53.55
C SER A 34 -5.96 -26.50 52.95
N TYR A 35 -7.15 -26.38 53.55
CA TYR A 35 -8.17 -25.43 53.09
C TYR A 35 -7.74 -23.97 53.29
N SER A 36 -7.12 -23.63 54.43
CA SER A 36 -6.64 -22.28 54.66
C SER A 36 -5.50 -21.90 53.71
N LEU A 37 -4.56 -22.82 53.45
CA LEU A 37 -3.50 -22.62 52.45
C LEU A 37 -4.07 -22.49 51.03
N ALA A 38 -5.07 -23.30 50.66
CA ALA A 38 -5.73 -23.19 49.37
C ALA A 38 -6.45 -21.85 49.16
N LEU A 39 -7.09 -21.32 50.21
CA LEU A 39 -7.74 -20.02 50.19
C LEU A 39 -6.73 -18.86 50.08
N VAL A 40 -5.62 -18.94 50.81
CA VAL A 40 -4.57 -17.92 50.71
C VAL A 40 -3.94 -17.93 49.31
N ALA A 41 -3.66 -19.10 48.76
CA ALA A 41 -3.11 -19.25 47.41
C ALA A 41 -4.07 -18.72 46.34
N SER A 42 -5.38 -18.97 46.46
CA SER A 42 -6.37 -18.48 45.50
C SER A 42 -6.54 -16.95 45.57
N VAL A 43 -6.53 -16.36 46.77
CA VAL A 43 -6.58 -14.89 46.93
C VAL A 43 -5.35 -14.22 46.32
N GLN A 44 -4.15 -14.77 46.55
CA GLN A 44 -2.93 -14.24 45.93
C GLN A 44 -2.96 -14.33 44.41
N LEU A 45 -3.51 -15.43 43.87
CA LEU A 45 -3.67 -15.62 42.43
C LEU A 45 -4.62 -14.58 41.81
N VAL A 46 -5.73 -14.27 42.47
CA VAL A 46 -6.67 -13.21 42.03
C VAL A 46 -6.03 -11.82 42.09
N GLN A 47 -5.19 -11.54 43.09
CA GLN A 47 -4.48 -10.26 43.17
C GLN A 47 -3.45 -10.10 42.05
N GLU A 48 -2.70 -11.17 41.73
CA GLU A 48 -1.75 -11.14 40.61
C GLU A 48 -2.47 -11.02 39.27
N SER A 49 -3.60 -11.73 39.07
CA SER A 49 -4.37 -11.63 37.82
C SER A 49 -4.97 -10.24 37.61
N ARG A 50 -5.50 -9.59 38.66
CA ARG A 50 -6.00 -8.21 38.57
C ARG A 50 -4.89 -7.23 38.18
N ARG A 51 -3.69 -7.40 38.71
CA ARG A 51 -2.53 -6.57 38.33
C ARG A 51 -2.15 -6.77 36.87
N LEU A 52 -2.21 -8.00 36.36
CA LEU A 52 -1.95 -8.31 34.95
C LEU A 52 -2.99 -7.65 34.04
N ILE A 53 -4.27 -7.77 34.35
CA ILE A 53 -5.36 -7.15 33.56
C ILE A 53 -5.18 -5.63 33.47
N VAL A 54 -4.81 -4.97 34.58
CA VAL A 54 -4.58 -3.51 34.57
C VAL A 54 -3.36 -3.13 33.74
N GLN A 55 -2.27 -3.91 33.78
CA GLN A 55 -1.10 -3.65 32.95
C GLN A 55 -1.39 -3.86 31.47
N ASP A 56 -2.15 -4.89 31.15
CA ASP A 56 -2.52 -5.21 29.77
C ASP A 56 -3.49 -4.15 29.20
N ALA A 57 -4.49 -3.75 29.99
CA ALA A 57 -5.38 -2.65 29.64
C ALA A 57 -4.63 -1.33 29.40
N ARG A 58 -3.60 -1.03 30.21
CA ARG A 58 -2.73 0.15 29.98
C ARG A 58 -1.94 0.05 28.68
N ARG A 59 -1.40 -1.13 28.36
CA ARG A 59 -0.68 -1.34 27.09
C ARG A 59 -1.60 -1.23 25.89
N ALA A 60 -2.79 -1.83 25.97
CA ALA A 60 -3.80 -1.72 24.94
C ALA A 60 -4.25 -0.26 24.74
N ALA A 61 -4.46 0.50 25.82
CA ALA A 61 -4.81 1.90 25.76
C ALA A 61 -3.70 2.76 25.12
N LEU A 62 -2.43 2.52 25.47
CA LEU A 62 -1.29 3.20 24.84
C LEU A 62 -1.14 2.84 23.36
N ALA A 63 -1.35 1.58 22.99
CA ALA A 63 -1.31 1.14 21.60
C ALA A 63 -2.42 1.80 20.77
N ALA A 64 -3.65 1.84 21.30
CA ALA A 64 -4.77 2.53 20.66
C ALA A 64 -4.50 4.04 20.53
N MET A 65 -3.97 4.68 21.59
CA MET A 65 -3.61 6.10 21.54
C MET A 65 -2.55 6.39 20.48
N ASN A 66 -1.52 5.54 20.36
CA ASN A 66 -0.51 5.71 19.30
C ASN A 66 -1.12 5.55 17.91
N GLN A 67 -2.02 4.58 17.72
CA GLN A 67 -2.70 4.37 16.44
C GLN A 67 -3.56 5.57 16.05
N GLU A 68 -4.33 6.14 16.98
CA GLU A 68 -5.09 7.37 16.75
C GLU A 68 -4.14 8.54 16.41
N LEU A 69 -3.00 8.62 17.08
CA LEU A 69 -2.01 9.68 16.84
C LEU A 69 -1.41 9.57 15.43
N GLU A 70 -1.04 8.37 14.99
CA GLU A 70 -0.57 8.09 13.62
C GLU A 70 -1.64 8.44 12.57
N GLN A 71 -2.91 8.14 12.85
CA GLN A 71 -4.01 8.51 11.96
C GLN A 71 -4.19 10.02 11.86
N THR A 72 -4.10 10.75 12.98
CA THR A 72 -4.16 12.21 12.98
C THR A 72 -2.97 12.84 12.27
N GLU A 73 -1.77 12.25 12.39
CA GLU A 73 -0.59 12.69 11.67
C GLU A 73 -0.75 12.51 10.16
N PHE A 74 -1.27 11.36 9.72
CA PHE A 74 -1.55 11.12 8.31
C PHE A 74 -2.58 12.11 7.75
N ALA A 75 -3.65 12.37 8.49
CA ALA A 75 -4.66 13.36 8.09
C ALA A 75 -4.08 14.77 7.98
N LEU A 76 -3.26 15.19 8.94
CA LEU A 76 -2.60 16.49 8.95
C LEU A 76 -1.59 16.62 7.80
N HIS A 77 -0.80 15.59 7.53
CA HIS A 77 0.14 15.56 6.42
C HIS A 77 -0.61 15.63 5.07
N THR A 78 -1.72 14.91 4.94
CA THR A 78 -2.57 14.97 3.74
C THR A 78 -3.13 16.38 3.54
N GLN A 79 -3.64 17.01 4.61
CA GLN A 79 -4.14 18.39 4.53
C GLN A 79 -3.03 19.39 4.14
N GLN A 80 -1.82 19.23 4.68
CA GLN A 80 -0.68 20.07 4.31
C GLN A 80 -0.29 19.88 2.84
N GLN A 81 -0.31 18.65 2.33
CA GLN A 81 -0.06 18.38 0.92
C GLN A 81 -1.16 18.96 0.02
N GLU A 82 -2.42 18.83 0.40
CA GLU A 82 -3.55 19.43 -0.33
C GLU A 82 -3.44 20.96 -0.34
N GLN A 83 -3.06 21.57 0.77
CA GLN A 83 -2.85 23.00 0.85
C GLN A 83 -1.66 23.46 0.00
N ALA A 84 -0.55 22.71 0.03
CA ALA A 84 0.60 22.99 -0.84
C ALA A 84 0.24 22.84 -2.33
N LEU A 85 -0.57 21.84 -2.69
CA LEU A 85 -1.10 21.69 -4.05
C LEU A 85 -2.05 22.84 -4.40
N TYR A 86 -2.88 23.28 -3.47
CA TYR A 86 -3.75 24.43 -3.66
C TYR A 86 -2.97 25.74 -3.80
N GLU A 87 -1.84 25.91 -3.11
CA GLU A 87 -0.97 27.07 -3.32
C GLU A 87 -0.30 27.05 -4.69
N VAL A 88 0.03 25.87 -5.23
CA VAL A 88 0.66 25.74 -6.54
C VAL A 88 -0.35 25.82 -7.70
N TYR A 89 -1.58 25.32 -7.51
CA TYR A 89 -2.56 25.15 -8.59
C TYR A 89 -3.93 25.81 -8.33
N GLY A 90 -4.20 26.25 -7.11
CA GLY A 90 -5.51 26.77 -6.68
C GLY A 90 -5.77 28.22 -7.06
N ASP A 91 -4.71 29.02 -7.24
CA ASP A 91 -4.83 30.25 -8.02
C ASP A 91 -4.94 29.87 -9.48
N ALA A 92 -6.17 29.88 -10.01
CA ALA A 92 -6.40 29.84 -11.45
C ALA A 92 -5.41 30.83 -12.09
N PRO A 93 -4.56 30.39 -13.02
CA PRO A 93 -3.49 31.21 -13.54
C PRO A 93 -4.09 32.52 -14.02
N THR A 94 -3.77 33.60 -13.32
CA THR A 94 -4.20 34.95 -13.71
C THR A 94 -3.33 35.32 -14.89
N TYR A 95 -3.68 34.78 -16.04
CA TYR A 95 -3.01 35.08 -17.29
C TYR A 95 -3.23 36.57 -17.59
N PRO A 96 -2.21 37.29 -18.07
CA PRO A 96 -2.41 38.58 -18.70
C PRO A 96 -3.53 38.46 -19.75
N PRO A 97 -4.37 39.50 -19.93
CA PRO A 97 -5.58 39.42 -20.77
C PRO A 97 -5.28 39.04 -22.23
N GLU A 98 -4.05 39.29 -22.69
CA GLU A 98 -3.53 38.89 -24.01
C GLU A 98 -3.38 37.36 -24.11
N VAL A 99 -2.78 36.74 -23.10
CA VAL A 99 -2.52 35.29 -23.05
C VAL A 99 -3.84 34.53 -22.87
N ASP A 100 -4.78 35.02 -22.07
CA ASP A 100 -6.10 34.40 -21.91
C ASP A 100 -6.92 34.44 -23.22
N ARG A 101 -6.76 35.50 -24.02
CA ARG A 101 -7.40 35.62 -25.33
C ARG A 101 -6.78 34.67 -26.35
N GLU A 102 -5.46 34.55 -26.38
CA GLU A 102 -4.77 33.57 -27.22
C GLU A 102 -5.16 32.14 -26.82
N LEU A 103 -5.19 31.84 -25.52
CA LEU A 103 -5.56 30.51 -25.01
C LEU A 103 -7.00 30.15 -25.34
N LYS A 104 -7.95 31.08 -25.18
CA LYS A 104 -9.35 30.91 -25.62
C LYS A 104 -9.46 30.70 -27.12
N THR A 105 -8.69 31.44 -27.92
CA THR A 105 -8.68 31.29 -29.38
C THR A 105 -8.08 29.94 -29.79
N SER A 106 -7.01 29.49 -29.13
CA SER A 106 -6.40 28.17 -29.33
C SER A 106 -7.32 27.04 -28.87
N LEU A 107 -8.06 27.20 -27.77
CA LEU A 107 -9.07 26.25 -27.31
C LEU A 107 -10.26 26.19 -28.25
N GLU A 108 -10.72 27.33 -28.75
CA GLU A 108 -11.75 27.38 -29.79
C GLU A 108 -11.27 26.72 -31.08
N HIS A 109 -9.98 26.86 -31.43
CA HIS A 109 -9.41 26.20 -32.60
C HIS A 109 -9.29 24.70 -32.40
N LEU A 110 -8.89 24.22 -31.21
CA LEU A 110 -8.86 22.79 -30.87
C LEU A 110 -10.27 22.17 -30.78
N TYR A 111 -11.27 22.96 -30.38
CA TYR A 111 -12.66 22.53 -30.31
C TYR A 111 -13.38 22.58 -31.67
N LYS A 112 -12.98 23.50 -32.56
CA LYS A 112 -13.48 23.62 -33.94
C LYS A 112 -12.69 22.79 -34.94
N GLU A 113 -11.47 22.38 -34.60
CA GLU A 113 -10.79 21.31 -35.30
C GLU A 113 -11.71 20.08 -35.24
N PRO A 114 -12.01 19.45 -36.39
CA PRO A 114 -12.86 18.29 -36.40
C PRO A 114 -12.13 17.20 -35.63
N SER A 115 -12.52 17.01 -34.36
CA SER A 115 -12.14 15.89 -33.54
C SER A 115 -12.69 14.63 -34.20
N ALA A 116 -11.94 14.09 -35.17
CA ALA A 116 -12.13 12.82 -35.84
C ALA A 116 -13.58 12.31 -35.83
N ASP A 117 -14.48 13.03 -36.51
CA ASP A 117 -15.82 12.53 -36.77
C ASP A 117 -15.68 11.26 -37.62
N ARG A 118 -15.95 10.12 -36.97
CA ARG A 118 -16.14 8.85 -37.65
C ARG A 118 -17.39 8.94 -38.52
N SER A 119 -17.21 9.01 -39.82
CA SER A 119 -18.18 8.41 -40.75
C SER A 119 -17.53 8.05 -42.08
N GLY A 120 -17.58 6.76 -42.42
CA GLY A 120 -17.63 6.31 -43.81
C GLY A 120 -16.30 5.99 -44.48
N GLU A 121 -16.17 4.72 -44.83
CA GLU A 121 -15.40 4.21 -45.98
C GLU A 121 -13.89 3.96 -45.79
N THR A 122 -13.60 2.69 -45.46
CA THR A 122 -12.63 1.84 -46.17
C THR A 122 -11.18 2.37 -46.27
N SER A 123 -10.33 2.00 -45.29
CA SER A 123 -8.88 1.65 -45.43
C SER A 123 -8.18 1.66 -44.07
N THR A 124 -8.36 0.62 -43.25
CA THR A 124 -7.83 0.54 -41.87
C THR A 124 -6.45 -0.12 -41.73
N SER A 125 -5.70 -0.39 -42.80
CA SER A 125 -4.36 -1.01 -42.67
C SER A 125 -3.21 0.01 -42.59
N THR A 126 -3.19 1.03 -43.43
CA THR A 126 -2.00 1.91 -43.56
C THR A 126 -1.84 2.98 -42.49
N SER A 127 -2.93 3.45 -41.86
CA SER A 127 -2.87 4.56 -40.89
C SER A 127 -2.28 4.13 -39.54
N GLN A 128 -2.61 2.93 -39.06
CA GLN A 128 -2.09 2.41 -37.80
C GLN A 128 -0.61 2.04 -37.91
N GLU A 129 -0.22 1.40 -39.01
CA GLU A 129 1.18 1.06 -39.29
C GLU A 129 2.05 2.32 -39.43
N LYS A 130 1.54 3.35 -40.11
CA LYS A 130 2.21 4.65 -40.24
C LYS A 130 2.38 5.35 -38.89
N ALA A 131 1.32 5.39 -38.07
CA ALA A 131 1.39 5.99 -36.74
C ALA A 131 2.38 5.23 -35.83
N PHE A 132 2.40 3.90 -35.92
CA PHE A 132 3.30 3.05 -35.17
C PHE A 132 4.76 3.23 -35.59
N TYR A 133 5.04 3.30 -36.89
CA TYR A 133 6.37 3.60 -37.43
C TYR A 133 6.88 4.98 -37.01
N LEU A 134 6.04 6.03 -37.10
CA LEU A 134 6.43 7.39 -36.68
C LEU A 134 6.72 7.47 -35.17
N ALA A 135 5.96 6.74 -34.35
CA ALA A 135 6.22 6.64 -32.91
C ALA A 135 7.51 5.88 -32.60
N ILE A 136 7.81 4.79 -33.32
CA ILE A 136 9.08 4.05 -33.16
C ILE A 136 10.26 4.92 -33.58
N LYS A 137 10.14 5.66 -34.69
CA LYS A 137 11.20 6.55 -35.19
C LYS A 137 11.51 7.67 -34.19
N SER A 138 10.50 8.34 -33.67
CA SER A 138 10.70 9.41 -32.66
C SER A 138 11.29 8.86 -31.36
N LEU A 139 10.87 7.67 -30.92
CA LEU A 139 11.43 7.03 -29.72
C LEU A 139 12.88 6.58 -29.93
N LEU A 140 13.24 6.13 -31.13
CA LEU A 140 14.60 5.74 -31.49
C LEU A 140 15.55 6.94 -31.54
N GLU A 141 15.07 8.11 -31.97
CA GLU A 141 15.82 9.38 -31.96
C GLU A 141 16.05 9.91 -30.54
N VAL A 142 15.07 9.78 -29.63
CA VAL A 142 15.12 10.39 -28.29
C VAL A 142 15.76 9.48 -27.23
N LYS A 143 15.45 8.17 -27.23
CA LYS A 143 15.81 7.26 -26.13
C LYS A 143 16.65 6.05 -26.55
N GLY A 144 16.90 5.90 -27.85
CA GLY A 144 17.78 4.85 -28.38
C GLY A 144 17.14 3.48 -28.51
N LYS A 145 17.81 2.60 -29.27
CA LYS A 145 17.30 1.30 -29.72
C LYS A 145 16.98 0.31 -28.59
N THR A 146 17.80 0.33 -27.53
CA THR A 146 17.65 -0.52 -26.35
C THR A 146 16.33 -0.27 -25.63
N HIS A 147 15.92 0.99 -25.50
CA HIS A 147 14.68 1.37 -24.85
C HIS A 147 13.44 0.94 -25.65
N VAL A 148 13.50 1.05 -26.98
CA VAL A 148 12.41 0.61 -27.87
C VAL A 148 12.19 -0.90 -27.79
N ILE A 149 13.27 -1.69 -27.75
CA ILE A 149 13.22 -3.15 -27.69
C ILE A 149 12.70 -3.64 -26.33
N GLU A 150 13.14 -3.02 -25.23
CA GLU A 150 12.73 -3.43 -23.88
C GLU A 150 11.34 -2.92 -23.50
N GLU A 151 10.95 -1.70 -23.89
CA GLU A 151 9.71 -1.07 -23.40
C GLU A 151 8.52 -1.25 -24.37
N ILE A 152 8.76 -1.21 -25.68
CA ILE A 152 7.69 -1.37 -26.69
C ILE A 152 7.50 -2.83 -27.06
N PHE A 153 8.58 -3.52 -27.43
CA PHE A 153 8.50 -4.93 -27.79
C PHE A 153 8.43 -5.84 -26.55
N LYS A 154 8.76 -5.33 -25.36
CA LYS A 154 8.83 -6.11 -24.11
C LYS A 154 9.73 -7.34 -24.22
N MET A 155 10.73 -7.27 -25.09
CA MET A 155 11.67 -8.35 -25.34
C MET A 155 13.01 -7.99 -24.69
N GLY A 156 13.53 -8.87 -23.85
CA GLY A 156 14.80 -8.68 -23.14
C GLY A 156 15.65 -9.95 -23.18
N GLY A 157 16.97 -9.79 -23.09
CA GLY A 157 17.91 -10.91 -23.04
C GLY A 157 17.99 -11.73 -24.34
N ARG A 158 17.62 -13.02 -24.30
CA ARG A 158 17.90 -14.02 -25.36
C ARG A 158 17.14 -13.79 -26.68
N GLN A 159 16.09 -12.97 -26.67
CA GLN A 159 15.24 -12.64 -27.83
C GLN A 159 15.60 -11.31 -28.51
N TRP A 160 16.71 -10.68 -28.11
CA TRP A 160 17.16 -9.41 -28.68
C TRP A 160 17.33 -9.44 -30.20
N ASN A 161 17.88 -10.52 -30.74
CA ASN A 161 18.09 -10.68 -32.17
C ASN A 161 16.78 -10.79 -32.96
N GLU A 162 15.69 -11.24 -32.34
CA GLU A 162 14.37 -11.30 -32.96
C GLU A 162 13.69 -9.93 -32.92
N ALA A 163 13.82 -9.22 -31.80
CA ALA A 163 13.32 -7.85 -31.65
C ALA A 163 14.02 -6.88 -32.61
N GLU A 164 15.33 -7.02 -32.83
CA GLU A 164 16.08 -6.21 -33.77
C GLU A 164 15.64 -6.45 -35.22
N ARG A 165 15.37 -7.70 -35.59
CA ARG A 165 14.82 -8.05 -36.91
C ARG A 165 13.43 -7.46 -37.14
N LEU A 166 12.56 -7.51 -36.13
CA LEU A 166 11.21 -6.93 -36.21
C LEU A 166 11.28 -5.40 -36.33
N LEU A 167 12.13 -4.75 -35.54
CA LEU A 167 12.35 -3.30 -35.63
C LEU A 167 12.89 -2.91 -37.01
N GLN A 168 13.84 -3.68 -37.54
CA GLN A 168 14.42 -3.43 -38.86
C GLN A 168 13.39 -3.64 -39.99
N GLN A 169 12.52 -4.64 -39.87
CA GLN A 169 11.43 -4.88 -40.80
C GLN A 169 10.42 -3.72 -40.83
N ILE A 170 10.04 -3.20 -39.66
CA ILE A 170 9.13 -2.04 -39.55
C ILE A 170 9.77 -0.77 -40.12
N LEU A 171 11.07 -0.57 -39.90
CA LEU A 171 11.80 0.58 -40.46
C LEU A 171 11.93 0.49 -41.98
N GLU A 172 12.22 -0.68 -42.53
CA GLU A 172 12.29 -0.91 -43.97
C GLU A 172 10.92 -0.75 -44.65
N GLU A 173 9.85 -1.21 -44.00
CA GLU A 173 8.48 -1.06 -44.48
C GLU A 173 8.03 0.41 -44.49
N GLY A 174 8.32 1.17 -43.44
CA GLY A 174 8.06 2.60 -43.39
C GLY A 174 8.87 3.40 -44.43
N GLN A 175 10.14 3.02 -44.66
CA GLN A 175 10.98 3.66 -45.67
C GLN A 175 10.53 3.33 -47.11
N ARG A 176 10.09 2.09 -47.38
CA ARG A 176 9.50 1.70 -48.67
C ARG A 176 8.19 2.42 -48.96
N ASN A 177 7.42 2.72 -47.92
CA ASN A 177 6.15 3.45 -48.01
C ASN A 177 6.31 4.98 -47.99
N GLY A 178 7.54 5.49 -47.84
CA GLY A 178 7.87 6.91 -47.90
C GLY A 178 7.41 7.73 -46.69
N TRP A 179 7.38 7.12 -45.51
CA TRP A 179 6.92 7.73 -44.25
C TRP A 179 8.06 8.29 -43.38
#